data_AF-A0A2T0WV63-F1
#
_entry.id   AF-A0A2T0WV63-F1
#
_cell.length_a   1.000
_cell.length_b   1.000
_cell.length_c   1.000
_cell.angle_alpha   90.00
_cell.angle_beta   90.00
_cell.angle_gamma   90.00
#
_symmetry.space_group_name_H-M   'P 1'
#
loop_
_entity.id
_entity.type
_entity.pdbx_description
1 polymer ?
#
loop_
_entity_poly.entity_id
_entity_poly.type
_entity_poly.pdbx_seq_one_letter_code
_entity_poly.pdbx_strand_id
1 'polypeptide(L)'
;MMKAYEIPVSKPVKKMLKRDYGYSKHLNITQMIFCSPYKQRNPDQIRQYIENTTDSQVRITVVCKYLSIYKLYTLSRMMENEFKTKMLLYIEAAVEGGMEATEAIRKFMDKYDISFEELEPDTAYKQWQRYKNKEQMRNILPLW
;
A
#
# COMPACT_ATOMS: atom_id res chain seq x y z
N MET A 1 -9.42 5.04 -25.58
CA MET A 1 -8.12 5.74 -25.60
C MET A 1 -7.44 5.57 -24.24
N MET A 2 -6.18 5.13 -24.23
CA MET A 2 -5.35 5.05 -23.01
C MET A 2 -4.75 6.44 -22.72
N LYS A 3 -4.60 6.80 -21.44
CA LYS A 3 -3.96 8.03 -20.99
C LYS A 3 -2.95 7.71 -19.89
N ALA A 4 -1.88 8.49 -19.86
CA ALA A 4 -0.90 8.46 -18.78
C ALA A 4 -1.34 9.42 -17.66
N TYR A 5 -1.20 8.98 -16.43
CA TYR A 5 -1.49 9.71 -15.22
C TYR A 5 -0.32 9.60 -14.26
N GLU A 6 -0.07 10.65 -13.49
CA GLU A 6 0.85 10.60 -12.36
C GLU A 6 0.05 10.51 -11.08
N ILE A 7 0.38 9.53 -10.25
CA ILE A 7 -0.21 9.36 -8.92
C ILE A 7 0.90 9.30 -7.86
N PRO A 8 0.68 9.89 -6.68
CA PRO A 8 1.61 9.78 -5.57
C PRO A 8 1.46 8.41 -4.91
N VAL A 9 2.58 7.78 -4.58
CA VAL A 9 2.68 6.58 -3.74
C VAL A 9 3.86 6.74 -2.79
N SER A 10 3.88 6.01 -1.70
CA SER A 10 5.00 5.99 -0.76
C SER A 10 6.26 5.40 -1.43
N LYS A 11 7.44 5.84 -0.98
CA LYS A 11 8.72 5.28 -1.45
C LYS A 11 8.79 3.75 -1.31
N PRO A 12 8.36 3.14 -0.18
CA PRO A 12 8.30 1.69 -0.05
C PRO A 12 7.42 1.01 -1.11
N VAL A 13 6.25 1.59 -1.44
CA VAL A 13 5.38 1.05 -2.49
C VAL A 13 6.10 1.05 -3.84
N LYS A 14 6.81 2.12 -4.20
CA LYS A 14 7.61 2.14 -5.44
C LYS A 14 8.67 1.04 -5.46
N LYS A 15 9.36 0.81 -4.33
CA LYS A 15 10.38 -0.26 -4.21
C LYS A 15 9.76 -1.65 -4.34
N MET A 16 8.60 -1.88 -3.71
CA MET A 16 7.80 -3.10 -3.90
C MET A 16 7.39 -3.29 -5.36
N LEU A 17 6.83 -2.25 -5.99
CA LEU A 17 6.43 -2.30 -7.40
C LEU A 17 7.60 -2.62 -8.33
N LYS A 18 8.78 -2.06 -8.08
CA LYS A 18 10.00 -2.36 -8.84
C LYS A 18 10.42 -3.81 -8.66
N ARG A 19 10.46 -4.32 -7.42
CA ARG A 19 10.96 -5.65 -7.11
C ARG A 19 10.03 -6.77 -7.53
N ASP A 20 8.73 -6.64 -7.26
CA ASP A 20 7.76 -7.72 -7.48
C ASP A 20 7.13 -7.69 -8.87
N TYR A 21 6.94 -6.49 -9.43
CA TYR A 21 6.18 -6.29 -10.67
C TYR A 21 7.04 -5.72 -11.80
N GLY A 22 8.36 -5.57 -11.60
CA GLY A 22 9.28 -5.06 -12.62
C GLY A 22 9.00 -3.60 -13.03
N TYR A 23 8.38 -2.80 -12.16
CA TYR A 23 8.10 -1.39 -12.46
C TYR A 23 9.39 -0.65 -12.80
N SER A 24 9.44 -0.08 -14.01
CA SER A 24 10.58 0.67 -14.53
C SER A 24 10.19 2.11 -14.90
N LYS A 25 9.18 2.26 -15.77
CA LYS A 25 8.74 3.56 -16.29
C LYS A 25 7.27 3.85 -16.00
N HIS A 26 6.40 2.88 -16.25
CA HIS A 26 4.96 3.02 -16.06
C HIS A 26 4.30 1.67 -15.73
N LEU A 27 3.13 1.73 -15.11
CA LEU A 27 2.24 0.58 -14.94
C LEU A 27 1.11 0.66 -15.97
N ASN A 28 0.96 -0.40 -16.77
CA ASN A 28 -0.18 -0.53 -17.68
C ASN A 28 -1.35 -1.20 -16.95
N ILE A 29 -2.48 -0.50 -16.86
CA ILE A 29 -3.69 -1.03 -16.25
C ILE A 29 -4.76 -1.19 -17.34
N THR A 30 -4.97 -2.44 -17.74
CA THR A 30 -5.89 -2.84 -18.81
C THR A 30 -7.33 -2.94 -18.31
N GLN A 31 -7.52 -3.39 -17.08
CA GLN A 31 -8.82 -3.58 -16.43
C GLN A 31 -8.80 -3.06 -15.00
N MET A 32 -9.87 -2.36 -14.62
CA MET A 32 -10.09 -1.92 -13.24
C MET A 32 -11.53 -2.23 -12.85
N ILE A 33 -11.68 -3.01 -11.79
CA ILE A 33 -12.98 -3.28 -11.19
C ILE A 33 -13.00 -2.50 -9.87
N PHE A 34 -13.78 -1.42 -9.85
CA PHE A 34 -14.02 -0.66 -8.64
C PHE A 34 -15.40 -1.02 -8.12
N CYS A 35 -15.48 -1.56 -6.91
CA CYS A 35 -16.75 -1.60 -6.18
C CYS A 35 -17.09 -0.16 -5.75
N SER A 36 -18.28 0.31 -6.15
CA SER A 36 -19.04 1.55 -5.83
C SER A 36 -18.38 2.67 -4.97
N PRO A 37 -18.65 3.95 -5.28
CA PRO A 37 -17.71 5.05 -5.07
C PRO A 37 -17.56 5.49 -3.61
N TYR A 38 -16.35 5.96 -3.29
CA TYR A 38 -15.99 6.75 -2.11
C TYR A 38 -16.85 8.03 -2.01
N LYS A 39 -18.14 7.90 -1.65
CA LYS A 39 -19.08 9.02 -1.48
C LYS A 39 -18.86 9.81 -0.19
N GLN A 40 -17.90 9.42 0.65
CA GLN A 40 -17.76 9.95 2.02
C GLN A 40 -16.49 10.79 2.25
N ARG A 41 -15.65 11.00 1.23
CA ARG A 41 -14.42 11.81 1.40
C ARG A 41 -14.56 13.18 0.75
N ASN A 42 -14.04 14.18 1.45
CA ASN A 42 -14.04 15.55 0.97
C ASN A 42 -13.28 15.63 -0.38
N PRO A 43 -13.91 16.10 -1.47
CA PRO A 43 -13.29 16.25 -2.78
C PRO A 43 -11.98 17.05 -2.75
N ASP A 44 -11.88 18.06 -1.89
CA ASP A 44 -10.70 18.92 -1.79
C ASP A 44 -9.50 18.15 -1.22
N GLN A 45 -9.73 17.27 -0.24
CA GLN A 45 -8.68 16.41 0.32
C GLN A 45 -8.18 15.40 -0.71
N ILE A 46 -9.08 14.87 -1.54
CA ILE A 46 -8.71 13.94 -2.62
C ILE A 46 -7.86 14.67 -3.65
N ARG A 47 -8.27 15.87 -4.04
CA ARG A 47 -7.51 16.70 -4.97
C ARG A 47 -6.14 17.04 -4.40
N GLN A 48 -6.09 17.53 -3.18
CA GLN A 48 -4.85 17.86 -2.48
C GLN A 48 -3.91 16.65 -2.39
N TYR A 49 -4.43 15.46 -2.11
CA TYR A 49 -3.63 14.23 -2.08
C TYR A 49 -3.04 13.87 -3.44
N ILE A 50 -3.79 14.03 -4.53
CA ILE A 50 -3.31 13.68 -5.88
C ILE A 50 -2.31 14.71 -6.39
N GLU A 51 -2.56 15.99 -6.11
CA GLU A 51 -1.76 17.10 -6.61
C GLU A 51 -0.47 17.28 -5.82
N ASN A 52 -0.49 17.09 -4.49
CA ASN A 52 0.66 17.33 -3.64
C ASN A 52 1.37 16.03 -3.26
N THR A 53 2.69 16.03 -3.36
CA THR A 53 3.56 14.90 -2.97
C THR A 53 4.33 15.29 -1.71
N THR A 54 4.25 14.47 -0.66
CA THR A 54 5.07 14.66 0.56
C THR A 54 6.48 14.08 0.38
N ASP A 55 7.41 14.39 1.28
CA ASP A 55 8.80 13.88 1.22
C ASP A 55 8.91 12.35 1.29
N SER A 56 7.92 11.70 1.89
CA SER A 56 7.78 10.24 1.96
C SER A 56 7.17 9.61 0.70
N GLN A 57 6.72 10.43 -0.25
CA GLN A 57 6.04 10.02 -1.46
C GLN A 57 6.87 10.29 -2.71
N VAL A 58 6.51 9.56 -3.76
CA VAL A 58 7.06 9.66 -5.10
C VAL A 58 5.92 9.54 -6.10
N ARG A 59 6.03 10.25 -7.23
CA ARG A 59 5.07 10.08 -8.33
C ARG A 59 5.46 8.89 -9.19
N ILE A 60 4.48 8.06 -9.50
CA ILE A 60 4.60 6.97 -10.47
C ILE A 60 3.66 7.22 -11.64
N THR A 61 4.05 6.73 -12.82
CA THR A 61 3.24 6.85 -14.02
C THR A 61 2.36 5.61 -14.18
N VAL A 62 1.07 5.84 -14.36
CA VAL A 62 0.08 4.80 -14.66
C VAL A 62 -0.55 5.10 -16.01
N VAL A 63 -0.62 4.09 -16.87
CA VAL A 63 -1.24 4.17 -18.19
C VAL A 63 -2.51 3.33 -18.19
N CYS A 64 -3.66 3.98 -18.32
CA CYS A 64 -4.96 3.31 -18.21
C CYS A 64 -6.04 4.03 -19.05
N LYS A 65 -7.22 3.41 -19.20
CA LYS A 65 -8.40 4.12 -19.76
C LYS A 65 -8.74 5.33 -18.88
N TYR A 66 -9.43 6.32 -19.45
CA TYR A 66 -9.74 7.59 -18.77
C TYR A 66 -10.24 7.38 -17.32
N LEU A 67 -9.55 8.00 -16.37
CA LEU A 67 -9.87 7.96 -14.95
C LEU A 67 -10.25 9.34 -14.42
N SER A 68 -11.27 9.38 -13.57
CA SER A 68 -11.55 10.53 -12.72
C SER A 68 -10.54 10.61 -11.57
N ILE A 69 -10.41 11.79 -10.96
CA ILE A 69 -9.50 12.00 -9.82
C ILE A 69 -9.78 11.03 -8.66
N TYR A 70 -11.04 10.68 -8.42
CA TYR A 70 -11.43 9.68 -7.43
C TYR A 70 -10.86 8.29 -7.73
N LYS A 71 -10.84 7.88 -8.99
CA LYS A 71 -10.29 6.58 -9.38
C LYS A 71 -8.76 6.56 -9.31
N LEU A 72 -8.10 7.67 -9.64
CA LEU A 72 -6.65 7.83 -9.45
C LEU A 72 -6.27 7.75 -7.96
N TYR A 73 -7.06 8.42 -7.12
CA TYR A 73 -6.96 8.33 -5.68
C TYR A 73 -7.12 6.90 -5.18
N THR A 74 -8.21 6.23 -5.56
CA THR A 74 -8.45 4.84 -5.19
C THR A 74 -7.29 3.94 -5.62
N LEU A 75 -6.76 4.12 -6.83
CA LEU A 75 -5.65 3.34 -7.33
C LEU A 75 -4.39 3.49 -6.46
N SER A 76 -4.01 4.73 -6.15
CA SER A 76 -2.89 4.99 -5.24
C SER A 76 -3.12 4.34 -3.88
N ARG A 77 -4.32 4.49 -3.29
CA ARG A 77 -4.68 3.88 -2.00
C ARG A 77 -4.68 2.35 -2.03
N MET A 78 -5.05 1.74 -3.15
CA MET A 78 -5.00 0.30 -3.33
C MET A 78 -3.55 -0.20 -3.31
N MET A 79 -2.62 0.51 -3.94
CA MET A 79 -1.20 0.14 -3.92
C MET A 79 -0.60 0.26 -2.50
N GLU A 80 -0.96 1.30 -1.76
CA GLU A 80 -0.58 1.45 -0.35
C GLU A 80 -1.14 0.30 0.52
N ASN A 81 -2.39 -0.06 0.28
CA ASN A 81 -3.05 -1.14 1.00
C ASN A 81 -2.40 -2.49 0.68
N GLU A 82 -2.07 -2.74 -0.58
CA GLU A 82 -1.38 -3.95 -1.03
C GLU A 82 -0.03 -4.11 -0.33
N PHE A 83 0.79 -3.04 -0.33
CA PHE A 83 2.06 -3.03 0.39
C PHE A 83 1.88 -3.35 1.88
N LYS A 84 0.91 -2.69 2.52
CA LYS A 84 0.63 -2.91 3.94
C LYS A 84 0.19 -4.34 4.22
N THR A 85 -0.75 -4.88 3.45
CA THR A 85 -1.22 -6.26 3.61
C THR A 85 -0.07 -7.23 3.43
N LYS A 86 0.76 -7.04 2.41
CA LYS A 86 1.93 -7.89 2.16
C LYS A 86 2.94 -7.86 3.30
N MET A 87 3.18 -6.69 3.87
CA MET A 87 4.02 -6.54 5.07
C MET A 87 3.44 -7.31 6.25
N LEU A 88 2.16 -7.12 6.55
CA LEU A 88 1.50 -7.77 7.69
C LEU A 88 1.52 -9.30 7.56
N LEU A 89 1.19 -9.83 6.39
CA LEU A 89 1.19 -11.27 6.12
C LEU A 89 2.60 -11.86 6.16
N TYR A 90 3.60 -11.13 5.67
CA TYR A 90 5.00 -11.57 5.77
C TYR A 90 5.45 -11.69 7.22
N ILE A 91 5.13 -10.69 8.05
CA ILE A 91 5.48 -10.71 9.48
C ILE A 91 4.76 -11.85 10.18
N GLU A 92 3.46 -12.03 9.93
CA GLU A 92 2.68 -13.10 10.56
C GLU A 92 3.26 -14.49 10.22
N ALA A 93 3.50 -14.77 8.94
CA ALA A 93 4.05 -16.05 8.51
C ALA A 93 5.46 -16.32 9.08
N ALA A 94 6.29 -15.28 9.21
CA ALA A 94 7.62 -15.41 9.81
C ALA A 94 7.53 -15.70 11.33
N VAL A 95 6.60 -15.04 12.02
CA VAL A 95 6.37 -15.25 13.46
C VAL A 95 5.79 -16.64 13.74
N GLU A 96 4.86 -17.11 12.92
CA GLU A 96 4.35 -18.49 12.98
C GLU A 96 5.47 -19.52 12.75
N GLY A 97 6.47 -19.17 11.91
CA GLY A 97 7.69 -19.94 11.70
C GLY A 97 8.74 -19.85 12.82
N GLY A 98 8.44 -19.15 13.92
CA GLY A 98 9.33 -19.03 15.09
C GLY A 98 10.32 -17.85 15.03
N MET A 99 10.18 -16.91 14.10
CA MET A 99 11.00 -15.70 14.04
C MET A 99 10.45 -14.60 14.95
N GLU A 100 11.33 -13.84 15.58
CA GLU A 100 10.92 -12.62 16.30
C GLU A 100 10.33 -11.58 15.33
N ALA A 101 9.21 -10.96 15.71
CA ALA A 101 8.49 -10.03 14.84
C ALA A 101 9.35 -8.83 14.40
N THR A 102 10.21 -8.31 15.28
CA THR A 102 11.15 -7.22 14.97
C THR A 102 12.17 -7.65 13.92
N GLU A 103 12.63 -8.90 13.98
CA GLU A 103 13.54 -9.45 12.97
C GLU A 103 12.81 -9.65 11.64
N ALA A 104 11.57 -10.14 11.67
CA ALA A 104 10.74 -10.28 10.48
C ALA A 104 10.50 -8.93 9.79
N ILE A 105 10.25 -7.86 10.54
CA ILE A 105 10.12 -6.50 10.01
C ILE A 105 11.41 -6.05 9.32
N ARG A 106 12.57 -6.24 9.97
CA ARG A 106 13.87 -5.90 9.37
C ARG A 106 14.11 -6.67 8.08
N LYS A 107 13.87 -7.99 8.06
CA LYS A 107 13.99 -8.80 6.84
C LYS A 107 13.04 -8.35 5.74
N PHE A 108 11.83 -7.92 6.08
CA PHE A 108 10.90 -7.35 5.11
C PHE A 108 11.43 -6.03 4.53
N MET A 109 11.97 -5.15 5.38
CA MET A 109 12.59 -3.91 4.93
C MET A 109 13.79 -4.17 4.02
N ASP A 110 14.69 -5.07 4.42
CA ASP A 110 15.84 -5.49 3.62
C ASP A 110 15.41 -6.09 2.27
N LYS A 111 14.35 -6.90 2.29
CA LYS A 111 13.75 -7.46 1.07
C LYS A 111 13.27 -6.37 0.12
N TYR A 112 12.89 -5.19 0.55
CA TYR A 112 12.51 -4.12 -0.39
C TYR A 112 13.48 -2.95 -0.40
N ASP A 113 14.66 -3.12 0.20
CA ASP A 113 15.66 -2.05 0.34
C ASP A 113 15.05 -0.79 0.99
N ILE A 114 14.17 -0.96 1.97
CA ILE A 114 13.45 0.14 2.65
C ILE A 114 14.32 0.69 3.78
N SER A 115 14.57 1.99 3.76
CA SER A 115 15.33 2.63 4.85
C SER A 115 14.45 2.88 6.08
N PHE A 116 15.09 3.07 7.24
CA PHE A 116 14.40 3.41 8.48
C PHE A 116 13.58 4.71 8.40
N GLU A 117 14.03 5.66 7.57
CA GLU A 117 13.34 6.93 7.32
C GLU A 117 12.06 6.76 6.50
N GLU A 118 12.02 5.73 5.64
CA GLU A 118 10.87 5.42 4.80
C GLU A 118 9.82 4.57 5.53
N LEU A 119 10.26 3.75 6.49
CA LEU A 119 9.39 2.96 7.35
C LEU A 119 10.06 2.70 8.70
N GLU A 120 9.52 3.32 9.75
CA GLU A 120 9.97 3.04 11.12
C GLU A 120 9.54 1.63 11.57
N PRO A 121 10.46 0.79 12.06
CA PRO A 121 10.13 -0.55 12.55
C PRO A 121 9.10 -0.56 13.68
N ASP A 122 9.16 0.40 14.60
CA ASP A 122 8.20 0.51 15.71
C ASP A 122 6.78 0.80 15.20
N THR A 123 6.68 1.61 14.16
CA THR A 123 5.41 1.91 13.49
C THR A 123 4.88 0.66 12.79
N ALA A 124 5.73 -0.09 12.08
CA ALA A 124 5.36 -1.36 11.45
C ALA A 124 4.90 -2.40 12.49
N TYR A 125 5.62 -2.50 13.61
CA TYR A 125 5.31 -3.40 14.70
C TYR A 125 3.94 -3.09 15.33
N LYS A 126 3.68 -1.82 15.65
CA LYS A 126 2.35 -1.38 16.16
C LYS A 126 1.23 -1.67 15.17
N GLN A 127 1.48 -1.55 13.86
CA GLN A 127 0.49 -1.90 12.84
C GLN A 127 0.20 -3.40 12.83
N TRP A 128 1.23 -4.24 12.95
CA TRP A 128 1.10 -5.68 13.04
C TRP A 128 0.36 -6.11 14.31
N GLN A 129 0.69 -5.56 15.48
CA GLN A 129 -0.04 -5.85 16.72
C GLN A 129 -1.54 -5.53 16.59
N ARG A 130 -1.89 -4.38 15.99
CA ARG A 130 -3.29 -4.02 15.73
C ARG A 130 -3.98 -4.97 14.75
N TYR A 131 -3.26 -5.46 13.75
CA TYR A 131 -3.76 -6.46 12.82
C TYR A 131 -4.05 -7.78 13.56
N LYS A 132 -3.09 -8.28 14.34
CA LYS A 132 -3.23 -9.50 15.13
C LYS A 132 -4.43 -9.43 16.09
N ASN A 133 -4.58 -8.32 16.81
CA ASN A 133 -5.72 -8.12 17.72
C ASN A 133 -7.07 -8.16 16.97
N LYS A 134 -7.12 -7.60 15.75
CA LYS A 134 -8.35 -7.63 14.93
C LYS A 134 -8.68 -9.02 14.43
N GLU A 135 -7.69 -9.78 13.98
CA GLU A 135 -7.88 -11.17 13.55
C GLU A 135 -8.32 -12.05 14.72
N GLN A 136 -7.74 -11.87 15.90
CA GLN A 136 -8.21 -12.54 17.13
C GLN A 136 -9.67 -12.19 17.44
N MET A 137 -10.06 -10.92 17.37
CA MET A 137 -11.46 -10.51 17.58
C MET A 137 -12.42 -11.11 16.54
N ARG A 138 -12.00 -11.25 15.27
CA ARG A 138 -12.79 -11.91 14.24
C ARG A 138 -13.00 -13.40 14.53
N ASN A 139 -11.98 -14.06 15.09
CA ASN A 139 -12.07 -15.47 15.48
C ASN A 139 -12.92 -15.67 16.76
N ILE A 140 -13.06 -14.64 17.60
CA ILE A 140 -13.86 -14.67 18.83
C ILE A 140 -15.33 -14.33 18.54
N LEU A 141 -15.60 -13.46 17.56
CA LEU A 141 -16.97 -13.10 17.16
C LEU A 141 -17.62 -14.28 16.46
N PRO A 142 -18.68 -14.87 17.03
CA PRO A 142 -19.36 -15.95 16.34
C PRO A 142 -20.02 -15.41 15.07
N LEU A 143 -19.87 -16.13 13.96
CA LEU A 143 -20.59 -15.87 12.72
C LEU A 143 -22.06 -16.33 12.90
N TRP A 144 -22.88 -15.55 13.61
CA TRP A 144 -24.35 -15.67 13.54
C TRP A 144 -24.92 -14.41 12.89
#